data_AF-A0A1F8QJ63-F1
#
_entry.id   AF-A0A1F8QJ63-F1
#
_cell.length_a   1.000
_cell.length_b   1.000
_cell.length_c   1.000
_cell.angle_alpha   90.00
_cell.angle_beta   90.00
_cell.angle_gamma   90.00
#
_symmetry.space_group_name_H-M   'P 1'
#
loop_
_entity.id
_entity.type
_entity.pdbx_description
1 polymer ?
#
loop_
_entity_poly.entity_id
_entity_poly.type
_entity_poly.pdbx_seq_one_letter_code
_entity_poly.pdbx_strand_id
1 'polypeptide(L)' 'MDTEPITIRVEAEAARAFRSASPQERQKLELLLSLRLLEATKSTKSLSKVMREISQKAQKRGLTPEILKSLLDEA' A
#
# COMPACT_ATOMS: atom_id res chain seq x y z
N MET A 1 -2.27 20.69 1.84
CA MET A 1 -1.56 19.42 1.58
C MET A 1 -0.12 19.81 1.44
N ASP A 2 0.72 19.30 2.31
CA ASP A 2 2.14 19.67 2.32
C ASP A 2 2.87 18.78 1.31
N THR A 3 3.68 19.40 0.46
CA THR A 3 4.49 18.70 -0.55
C THR A 3 5.97 18.96 -0.27
N GLU A 4 6.79 17.92 -0.42
CA GLU A 4 8.24 18.01 -0.25
C GLU A 4 8.95 17.56 -1.53
N PRO A 5 9.99 18.29 -2.00
CA PRO A 5 10.71 17.91 -3.19
C PRO A 5 11.60 16.68 -2.94
N ILE A 6 11.56 15.74 -3.88
CA ILE A 6 12.45 14.58 -3.90
C ILE A 6 13.20 14.51 -5.24
N THR A 7 14.43 13.99 -5.22
CA THR A 7 15.17 13.70 -6.45
C THR A 7 14.98 12.23 -6.82
N ILE A 8 14.39 11.98 -7.99
CA ILE A 8 14.21 10.63 -8.53
C ILE A 8 14.83 10.54 -9.93
N ARG A 9 15.34 9.35 -10.27
CA ARG A 9 15.79 9.06 -11.64
C ARG A 9 14.61 8.56 -12.45
N VAL A 10 14.37 9.17 -13.59
CA VAL A 10 13.34 8.80 -14.57
C VAL A 10 13.99 8.76 -15.95
N GLU A 11 13.27 8.25 -16.95
CA GLU A 11 13.71 8.30 -18.34
C GLU A 11 14.00 9.75 -18.78
N ALA A 12 15.05 9.91 -19.59
CA ALA A 12 15.52 11.24 -20.00
C ALA A 12 14.44 12.04 -20.74
N GLU A 13 13.58 11.36 -21.51
CA GLU A 13 12.45 11.98 -22.20
C GLU A 13 11.38 12.47 -21.23
N ALA A 14 10.99 11.65 -20.24
CA ALA A 14 10.05 12.05 -19.20
C ALA A 14 10.57 13.28 -18.42
N ALA A 15 11.87 13.30 -18.11
CA ALA A 15 12.50 14.44 -17.45
C ALA A 15 12.44 15.73 -18.31
N ARG A 16 12.64 15.61 -19.63
CA ARG A 16 12.49 16.74 -20.57
C ARG A 16 11.04 17.20 -20.64
N ALA A 17 10.09 16.28 -20.81
CA ALA A 17 8.66 16.59 -20.87
C ALA A 17 8.18 17.33 -19.61
N PHE A 18 8.53 16.85 -18.42
CA PHE A 18 8.19 17.52 -17.16
C PHE A 18 8.81 18.93 -17.07
N ARG A 19 10.07 19.09 -17.48
CA ARG A 19 10.73 20.41 -17.52
C ARG A 19 10.16 21.34 -18.59
N SER A 20 9.56 20.84 -19.65
CA SER A 20 8.93 21.67 -20.68
C SER A 20 7.47 22.00 -20.38
N ALA A 21 6.84 21.29 -19.44
CA ALA A 21 5.44 21.49 -19.06
C ALA A 21 5.22 22.83 -18.33
N SER A 22 4.01 23.38 -18.48
CA SER A 22 3.56 24.57 -17.76
C SER A 22 3.50 24.32 -16.24
N PRO A 23 3.52 25.38 -15.39
CA PRO A 23 3.41 25.22 -13.95
C PRO A 23 2.18 24.40 -13.52
N GLN A 24 1.04 24.60 -14.19
CA GLN A 24 -0.21 23.91 -13.94
C GLN A 24 -0.12 22.42 -14.31
N GLU A 25 0.54 22.09 -15.42
CA GLU A 25 0.75 20.70 -15.83
C GLU A 25 1.75 19.99 -14.90
N ARG A 26 2.83 20.66 -14.50
CA ARG A 26 3.79 20.11 -13.53
C ARG A 26 3.11 19.76 -12.21
N GLN A 27 2.25 20.64 -11.68
CA GLN A 27 1.51 20.37 -10.45
C GLN A 27 0.60 19.14 -10.57
N LYS A 28 -0.06 18.95 -11.72
CA LYS A 28 -0.87 17.75 -11.99
C LYS A 28 -0.01 16.49 -12.04
N LEU A 29 1.16 16.56 -12.67
CA LEU A 29 2.11 15.45 -12.76
C LEU A 29 2.69 15.09 -11.39
N GLU A 30 3.03 16.08 -10.57
CA GLU A 30 3.49 15.88 -9.18
C GLU A 30 2.43 15.19 -8.32
N LEU A 31 1.16 15.59 -8.44
CA LEU A 31 0.04 14.94 -7.76
C LEU A 31 -0.11 13.49 -8.21
N LEU A 32 -0.09 13.24 -9.53
CA LEU A 32 -0.18 11.89 -10.07
C LEU A 32 0.96 11.00 -9.56
N LEU A 33 2.19 11.49 -9.61
CA LEU A 33 3.36 10.76 -9.11
C LEU A 33 3.24 10.48 -7.61
N SER A 34 2.81 11.46 -6.82
CA SER A 34 2.61 11.30 -5.36
C SER A 34 1.60 10.20 -5.05
N LEU A 35 0.47 10.16 -5.76
CA LEU A 35 -0.53 9.10 -5.60
C LEU A 35 0.02 7.72 -5.95
N ARG A 36 0.80 7.61 -7.03
CA ARG A 36 1.41 6.34 -7.45
C ARG A 36 2.48 5.87 -6.46
N LEU A 37 3.30 6.77 -5.93
CA LEU A 37 4.29 6.44 -4.91
C LEU A 37 3.60 5.94 -3.63
N LEU A 38 2.52 6.60 -3.20
CA LEU A 38 1.73 6.16 -2.06
C LEU A 38 1.05 4.82 -2.31
N GLU A 39 0.51 4.58 -3.51
CA GLU A 39 -0.10 3.30 -3.88
C GLU A 39 0.93 2.16 -3.91
N ALA A 40 2.09 2.39 -4.52
CA ALA A 40 3.16 1.40 -4.60
C ALA A 40 3.78 1.08 -3.22
N THR A 41 3.82 2.05 -2.32
CA THR A 41 4.38 1.89 -0.97
C THR A 41 3.34 1.50 0.08
N LYS A 42 2.03 1.66 -0.21
CA LYS A 42 0.97 1.03 0.56
C LYS A 42 1.19 -0.47 0.45
N SER A 43 1.81 -1.06 1.47
CA SER A 43 1.80 -2.50 1.63
C SER A 43 0.34 -2.90 1.63
N THR A 44 -0.13 -3.56 0.57
CA THR A 44 -1.24 -4.47 0.72
C THR A 44 -0.81 -5.34 1.87
N LYS A 45 -1.49 -5.27 3.02
CA LYS A 45 -1.17 -6.18 4.12
C LYS A 45 -1.19 -7.55 3.47
N SER A 46 -0.05 -8.23 3.44
CA SER A 46 0.03 -9.53 2.79
C SER A 46 -1.13 -10.37 3.31
N LEU A 47 -1.73 -11.21 2.49
CA LEU A 47 -2.82 -12.08 2.94
C LEU A 47 -2.40 -12.80 4.24
N SER A 48 -1.14 -13.24 4.32
CA SER A 48 -0.53 -13.81 5.53
C SER A 48 -0.59 -12.89 6.77
N LYS A 49 -0.37 -11.58 6.62
CA LYS A 49 -0.48 -10.60 7.71
C LYS A 49 -1.94 -10.40 8.11
N VAL A 50 -2.86 -10.32 7.15
CA VAL A 50 -4.30 -10.22 7.41
C VAL A 50 -4.81 -11.49 8.12
N MET A 51 -4.48 -12.67 7.60
CA MET A 51 -4.84 -13.95 8.22
C MET A 51 -4.27 -14.08 9.62
N ARG A 52 -3.01 -13.68 9.84
CA ARG A 52 -2.41 -13.66 11.20
C ARG A 52 -3.15 -12.73 12.15
N GLU A 53 -3.52 -11.53 11.71
CA GLU A 53 -4.34 -10.61 12.51
C GLU A 53 -5.72 -11.19 12.84
N ILE A 54 -6.35 -11.89 11.89
CA ILE A 54 -7.64 -12.58 12.08
C ILE A 54 -7.47 -13.73 13.10
N SER A 55 -6.46 -14.59 12.94
CA SER A 55 -6.18 -15.69 13.87
C SER A 55 -5.94 -15.19 15.29
N GLN A 56 -5.16 -14.12 15.46
CA GLN A 56 -4.91 -13.51 16.76
C GLN A 56 -6.19 -12.97 17.41
N LYS A 57 -7.06 -12.32 16.62
CA LYS A 57 -8.35 -11.82 17.12
C LYS A 57 -9.28 -12.96 17.52
N ALA A 58 -9.32 -14.04 16.74
CA ALA A 58 -10.13 -15.21 17.05
C ALA A 58 -9.69 -15.87 18.37
N GLN A 59 -8.38 -16.07 18.56
CA GLN A 59 -7.82 -16.59 19.80
C GLN A 59 -8.17 -15.71 21.00
N LYS A 60 -8.01 -14.38 20.89
CA LYS A 60 -8.39 -13.42 21.93
C LYS A 60 -9.88 -13.44 22.27
N ARG A 61 -10.73 -13.92 21.36
CA ARG A 61 -12.18 -14.06 21.53
C ARG A 61 -12.60 -15.45 21.98
N GLY A 62 -11.64 -16.31 22.34
CA GLY A 62 -11.91 -17.64 22.89
C GLY A 62 -11.87 -18.77 21.87
N LEU A 63 -11.45 -18.54 20.61
CA LEU A 63 -11.12 -19.64 19.70
C LEU A 63 -9.80 -20.29 20.12
N THR A 64 -9.86 -21.21 21.07
CA THR A 64 -8.69 -21.98 21.51
C THR A 64 -8.30 -23.01 20.45
N PRO A 65 -7.06 -23.53 20.46
CA PRO A 65 -6.63 -24.60 19.56
C PRO A 65 -7.55 -25.84 19.60
N GLU A 66 -8.10 -26.15 20.77
CA GLU A 66 -8.99 -27.29 20.99
C GLU A 66 -10.36 -27.08 20.32
N ILE A 67 -10.94 -25.88 20.46
CA ILE A 67 -12.20 -25.52 19.81
C ILE A 67 -12.03 -25.49 18.30
N LEU A 68 -10.92 -24.90 17.81
CA LEU A 68 -10.61 -24.90 16.39
C LEU A 68 -10.51 -26.34 15.85
N LYS A 69 -9.84 -27.23 16.60
CA LYS A 69 -9.71 -28.63 16.21
C LYS A 69 -11.09 -29.33 16.12
N SER A 70 -11.95 -29.15 17.13
CA SER A 70 -13.32 -29.70 17.11
C SER A 70 -14.09 -29.25 15.87
N LEU A 71 -14.04 -27.95 15.54
CA LEU A 71 -14.74 -27.39 14.38
C LEU A 71 -14.22 -27.93 13.04
N LEU A 72 -12.93 -28.25 12.94
CA LEU A 72 -12.33 -28.79 11.73
C LEU A 72 -12.57 -30.30 11.57
N ASP A 73 -12.68 -31.02 12.68
CA ASP A 73 -12.97 -32.46 12.70
C ASP A 73 -14.47 -32.74 12.42
N GLU A 74 -15.35 -31.76 12.60
CA GLU A 74 -16.79 -31.82 12.30
C GLU A 74 -17.15 -31.51 10.82
N ALA A 75 -16.21 -31.00 10.02
CA ALA A 75 -16.40 -30.58 8.63
C ALA A 75 -15.96 -31.63 7.60
#